data_AF-A0A6B0XWD1-F1
#
_entry.id   AF-A0A6B0XWD1-F1
#
_cell.length_a   1.000
_cell.length_b   1.000
_cell.length_c   1.000
_cell.angle_alpha   90.00
_cell.angle_beta   90.00
_cell.angle_gamma   90.00
#
_symmetry.space_group_name_H-M   'P 1'
#
loop_
_entity.id
_entity.type
_entity.pdbx_description
1 polymer ?
#
loop_
_entity_poly.entity_id
_entity_poly.type
_entity_poly.pdbx_seq_one_letter_code
_entity_poly.pdbx_strand_id
1 'polypeptide(L)' 'SQIQDVRLTDFKVRITQGGTEAVTRVIIDFADGAGRSWSTVGVSANIVDASFGALLDAVNWKLVREEGEMGKAAE' A
#
# COMPACT_ATOMS: atom_id res chain seq x y z
N SER A 1 -1.69 -2.45 -18.42
CA SER A 1 -2.12 -1.67 -17.24
C SER A 1 -0.87 -1.40 -16.41
N GLN A 2 -0.68 -0.18 -15.91
CA GLN A 2 0.54 0.33 -15.24
C GLN A 2 0.86 -0.31 -13.87
N ILE A 3 -0.01 -1.20 -13.40
CA ILE A 3 0.09 -1.85 -12.09
C ILE A 3 0.12 -3.39 -12.20
N GLN A 4 0.29 -3.94 -13.41
CA GLN A 4 0.18 -5.40 -13.63
C GLN A 4 1.28 -6.22 -12.97
N ASP A 5 2.43 -5.60 -12.72
CA ASP A 5 3.58 -6.24 -12.10
C ASP A 5 3.63 -6.06 -10.58
N VAL A 6 2.72 -5.26 -10.00
CA VAL A 6 2.60 -5.04 -8.56
C VAL A 6 2.12 -6.31 -7.88
N ARG A 7 2.82 -6.72 -6.82
CA ARG A 7 2.50 -7.89 -6.01
C ARG A 7 2.54 -7.53 -4.55
N LEU A 8 1.56 -8.03 -3.80
CA LEU A 8 1.60 -8.04 -2.34
C LEU A 8 2.61 -9.10 -1.89
N THR A 9 3.60 -8.71 -1.10
CA THR A 9 4.64 -9.62 -0.57
C THR A 9 4.45 -9.96 0.89
N ASP A 10 3.78 -9.09 1.67
CA ASP A 10 3.45 -9.37 3.06
C ASP A 10 2.21 -8.59 3.52
N PHE A 11 1.47 -9.16 4.48
CA PHE A 11 0.24 -8.58 5.03
C PHE A 11 0.22 -8.76 6.55
N LYS A 12 0.42 -7.66 7.28
CA LYS A 12 0.50 -7.65 8.74
C LYS A 12 -0.66 -6.86 9.34
N VAL A 13 -1.35 -7.47 10.29
CA VAL A 13 -2.42 -6.82 11.05
C VAL A 13 -1.97 -6.61 12.48
N ARG A 14 -2.16 -5.40 13.01
CA ARG A 14 -1.99 -5.08 14.42
C ARG A 14 -3.26 -4.45 14.93
N ILE A 15 -3.81 -5.02 16.00
CA ILE A 15 -4.95 -4.45 16.71
C ILE A 15 -4.38 -3.78 17.97
N THR A 16 -4.68 -2.50 18.13
CA THR A 16 -4.30 -1.69 19.29
C THR A 16 -5.55 -1.22 20.00
N GLN A 17 -5.47 -1.06 21.33
CA GLN A 17 -6.60 -0.77 22.22
C GLN A 17 -7.60 -1.94 22.33
N GLY A 18 -8.31 -2.01 23.46
CA GLY A 18 -9.22 -3.11 23.78
C GLY A 18 -10.66 -2.64 23.99
N GLY A 19 -11.63 -3.52 23.72
CA GLY A 19 -13.06 -3.19 23.84
C GLY A 19 -13.59 -2.43 22.63
N THR A 20 -14.53 -1.51 22.85
CA THR A 20 -15.23 -0.74 21.80
C THR A 20 -14.33 0.26 21.06
N GLU A 21 -13.14 0.56 21.59
CA GLU A 21 -12.16 1.48 21.00
C GLU A 21 -11.06 0.75 20.23
N ALA A 22 -11.20 -0.56 19.95
CA ALA A 22 -10.19 -1.29 19.21
C ALA A 22 -9.95 -0.67 17.81
N VAL A 23 -8.69 -0.33 17.54
CA VAL A 23 -8.25 0.20 16.25
C VAL A 23 -7.40 -0.84 15.55
N THR A 24 -7.76 -1.15 14.31
CA THR A 24 -7.00 -2.04 13.42
C THR A 24 -6.04 -1.24 12.56
N ARG A 25 -4.76 -1.62 12.58
CA ARG A 25 -3.72 -1.15 11.69
C ARG A 25 -3.31 -2.28 10.76
N VAL A 26 -3.44 -2.06 9.46
CA VAL A 26 -3.01 -2.98 8.41
C VAL A 26 -1.78 -2.41 7.75
N ILE A 27 -0.72 -3.21 7.68
CA ILE A 27 0.53 -2.87 7.00
C ILE A 27 0.67 -3.86 5.85
N ILE A 28 0.86 -3.34 4.64
CA ILE A 28 1.00 -4.18 3.45
C ILE A 28 2.31 -3.81 2.77
N ASP A 29 3.15 -4.83 2.56
CA ASP A 29 4.38 -4.72 1.80
C ASP A 29 4.12 -5.16 0.35
N PHE A 30 4.66 -4.40 -0.59
CA PHE A 30 4.53 -4.59 -2.02
C PHE A 30 5.90 -4.68 -2.68
N ALA A 31 5.94 -5.38 -3.81
CA ALA A 31 7.04 -5.34 -4.75
C ALA A 31 6.52 -5.28 -6.19
N ASP A 32 7.36 -4.84 -7.12
CA ASP A 32 7.05 -4.82 -8.54
C ASP A 32 8.10 -5.55 -9.39
N GLY A 33 7.85 -5.63 -10.71
CA GLY A 33 8.72 -6.32 -11.65
C GLY A 33 10.06 -5.61 -11.90
N ALA A 34 10.16 -4.34 -11.51
CA ALA A 34 11.40 -3.55 -11.58
C ALA A 34 12.30 -3.76 -10.35
N GLY A 35 11.92 -4.64 -9.42
CA GLY A 35 12.69 -4.91 -8.20
C GLY A 35 12.51 -3.84 -7.12
N ARG A 36 11.51 -2.96 -7.25
CA ARG A 36 11.19 -1.97 -6.22
C ARG A 36 10.34 -2.65 -5.15
N SER A 37 10.49 -2.19 -3.91
CA SER A 37 9.63 -2.58 -2.79
C SER A 37 9.20 -1.35 -2.00
N TRP A 38 7.97 -1.38 -1.49
CA TRP A 38 7.42 -0.33 -0.65
C TRP A 38 6.37 -0.90 0.31
N SER A 39 6.09 -0.13 1.37
CA SER A 39 5.10 -0.50 2.39
C SER A 39 4.06 0.60 2.50
N THR A 40 2.82 0.22 2.80
CA THR A 40 1.72 1.15 3.09
C THR A 40 1.03 0.75 4.37
N VAL A 41 0.33 1.70 4.97
CA VAL A 41 -0.36 1.50 6.25
C VAL A 41 -1.75 2.09 6.16
N GLY A 42 -2.77 1.28 6.45
CA GLY A 42 -4.14 1.74 6.66
C GLY A 42 -4.57 1.53 8.10
N VAL A 43 -5.40 2.44 8.61
CA VAL A 43 -5.86 2.43 10.00
C VAL A 43 -7.37 2.67 10.02
N SER A 44 -8.12 1.75 10.64
CA SER A 44 -9.57 1.86 10.82
C SER A 44 -10.03 0.94 11.96
N ALA A 45 -11.22 1.19 12.51
CA ALA A 45 -11.88 0.23 13.38
C ALA A 45 -12.25 -1.07 12.62
N ASN A 46 -12.42 -1.00 11.30
CA ASN A 46 -12.72 -2.12 10.44
C ASN A 46 -11.49 -2.56 9.61
N ILE A 47 -11.17 -3.85 9.62
CA ILE A 47 -10.03 -4.41 8.89
C ILE A 47 -10.14 -4.22 7.37
N VAL A 48 -11.34 -4.26 6.80
CA VAL A 48 -11.57 -4.09 5.36
C VAL A 48 -11.24 -2.67 4.95
N ASP A 49 -11.72 -1.67 5.69
CA ASP A 49 -11.44 -0.26 5.42
C ASP A 49 -9.95 0.05 5.56
N ALA A 50 -9.30 -0.48 6.60
CA ALA A 50 -7.86 -0.34 6.78
C ALA A 50 -7.09 -0.97 5.61
N SER A 51 -7.51 -2.16 5.16
CA SER A 51 -6.88 -2.84 4.02
C SER A 51 -7.07 -2.06 2.72
N PHE A 52 -8.28 -1.53 2.48
CA PHE A 52 -8.58 -0.75 1.29
C PHE A 52 -7.76 0.54 1.23
N GLY A 53 -7.61 1.23 2.37
CA GLY A 53 -6.74 2.41 2.46
C GLY A 53 -5.29 2.09 2.09
N ALA A 54 -4.72 1.03 2.67
CA ALA A 54 -3.36 0.60 2.35
C ALA A 54 -3.19 0.23 0.87
N LEU A 55 -4.14 -0.51 0.28
CA LEU A 55 -4.11 -0.88 -1.14
C LEU A 55 -4.20 0.35 -2.06
N LEU A 56 -5.08 1.30 -1.75
CA LEU A 56 -5.24 2.52 -2.54
C LEU A 56 -3.96 3.37 -2.50
N ASP A 57 -3.35 3.52 -1.32
CA ASP A 57 -2.08 4.23 -1.15
C ASP A 57 -0.97 3.57 -1.96
N ALA A 58 -0.94 2.23 -2.03
CA ALA A 58 0.08 1.50 -2.77
C ALA A 58 -0.03 1.70 -4.28
N VAL A 59 -1.25 1.68 -4.81
CA VAL A 59 -1.52 1.94 -6.23
C VAL A 59 -1.16 3.39 -6.57
N ASN A 60 -1.59 4.35 -5.75
CA ASN A 60 -1.26 5.77 -5.97
C ASN A 60 0.25 6.00 -5.97
N TRP A 61 0.97 5.40 -5.02
CA TRP A 61 2.43 5.49 -4.97
C TRP A 61 3.09 4.94 -6.25
N LYS A 62 2.63 3.80 -6.77
CA LYS A 62 3.16 3.20 -8.01
C LYS A 62 2.95 4.14 -9.21
N LEU A 63 1.75 4.68 -9.36
CA LEU A 63 1.40 5.55 -10.49
C LEU A 63 2.19 6.86 -10.47
N VAL A 64 2.23 7.55 -9.33
CA VAL A 64 2.98 8.81 -9.17
C VAL A 64 4.47 8.62 -9.47
N ARG A 65 5.04 7.48 -9.08
CA ARG A 65 6.45 7.18 -9.37
C ARG A 65 6.71 6.87 -10.83
N GLU A 66 5.83 6.11 -11.50
CA GLU A 66 5.98 5.90 -12.95
C GLU A 66 5.93 7.21 -13.73
N GLU A 67 4.99 8.10 -13.39
CA GLU A 67 4.89 9.42 -14.02
C GLU A 67 6.16 10.25 -13.79
N GLY A 68 6.71 10.23 -12.56
CA GLY A 68 7.96 10.91 -12.23
C GLY A 68 9.19 10.35 -12.95
N GLU A 69 9.24 9.04 -13.24
CA GLU A 69 10.31 8.42 -14.02
C GLU A 69 10.20 8.72 -15.52
N MET A 70 8.98 8.71 -16.08
CA MET A 70 8.76 9.10 -17.49
C MET A 70 9.18 10.55 -17.75
N GLY A 71 8.93 11.46 -16.81
CA GLY A 71 9.35 12.86 -16.93
C GLY A 71 10.87 13.03 -17.01
N LYS A 72 11.65 12.19 -16.31
CA LYS A 72 13.12 12.23 -16.34
C LYS A 72 13.73 11.60 -17.60
N ALA A 73 13.03 10.65 -18.22
CA ALA A 73 13.49 10.01 -19.45
C ALA A 73 13.22 10.85 -20.71
N ALA A 74 12.35 11.87 -20.60
CA ALA A 74 12.00 12.78 -21.68
C ALA A 74 12.86 14.07 -21.73
N GLU A 75 13.77 14.23 -20.77
CA GLU A 75 14.76 15.32 -20.68
C GLU A 75 16.16 14.81 -21.06
#